data_AF-A0A534QIX6-F1
#
_entry.id   AF-A0A534QIX6-F1
#
_cell.length_a   1.000
_cell.length_b   1.000
_cell.length_c   1.000
_cell.angle_alpha   90.00
_cell.angle_beta   90.00
_cell.angle_gamma   90.00
#
_symmetry.space_group_name_H-M   'P 1'
#
loop_
_entity.id
_entity.type
_entity.pdbx_description
1 polymer ?
#
loop_
_entity_poly.entity_id
_entity_poly.type
_entity_poly.pdbx_seq_one_letter_code
_entity_poly.pdbx_strand_id
1 'polypeptide(L)'
;MTSPVVPVDLDDVRLRTLERQPAAKAGPAAAKELEVVFLTQLLRAMRKTIPENDLLPRAPARDVYEGVFDRSVATSMAEQDPLGIVRGIGLKVGTGPADTKVGNPPEGTGESHEGRRQERATGT
;
A
#
# COMPACT_ATOMS: atom_id res chain seq x y z
N MET A 1 -26.21 24.39 -11.52
CA MET A 1 -24.96 23.61 -11.50
C MET A 1 -25.04 22.63 -10.35
N THR A 2 -25.36 21.37 -10.61
CA THR A 2 -25.38 20.33 -9.57
C THR A 2 -23.96 19.79 -9.45
N SER A 3 -23.27 20.04 -8.34
CA SER A 3 -21.96 19.44 -8.10
C SER A 3 -22.08 17.91 -8.17
N PRO A 4 -21.12 17.21 -8.82
CA PRO A 4 -21.11 15.76 -8.80
C PRO A 4 -20.91 15.28 -7.35
N VAL A 5 -21.84 14.46 -6.86
CA VAL A 5 -21.66 13.72 -5.62
C VAL A 5 -20.62 12.64 -5.90
N VAL A 6 -19.37 12.93 -5.58
CA VAL A 6 -18.31 11.91 -5.61
C VAL A 6 -18.57 10.98 -4.42
N PRO A 7 -18.80 9.67 -4.64
CA PRO A 7 -18.94 8.74 -3.54
C PRO A 7 -17.64 8.78 -2.72
N VAL A 8 -17.77 9.03 -1.42
CA VAL A 8 -16.63 9.00 -0.49
C VAL A 8 -16.16 7.56 -0.39
N ASP A 9 -14.96 7.29 -0.88
CA ASP A 9 -14.31 5.99 -0.72
C ASP A 9 -13.73 5.89 0.70
N LEU A 10 -14.27 4.95 1.49
CA LEU A 10 -13.83 4.71 2.86
C LEU A 10 -12.38 4.21 2.94
N ASP A 11 -11.90 3.53 1.89
CA ASP A 11 -10.51 3.08 1.80
C ASP A 11 -9.55 4.26 1.66
N ASP A 12 -9.87 5.20 0.77
CA ASP A 12 -9.05 6.38 0.52
C ASP A 12 -8.91 7.26 1.78
N VAL A 13 -10.00 7.45 2.53
CA VAL A 13 -9.97 8.19 3.81
C VAL A 13 -9.03 7.50 4.82
N ARG A 14 -9.07 6.16 4.90
CA ARG A 14 -8.20 5.38 5.79
C ARG A 14 -6.74 5.44 5.35
N LEU A 15 -6.46 5.27 4.07
CA LEU A 15 -5.11 5.37 3.50
C LEU A 15 -4.45 6.70 3.85
N ARG A 16 -5.15 7.81 3.63
CA ARG A 16 -4.69 9.15 4.02
C ARG A 16 -4.46 9.32 5.51
N THR A 17 -5.21 8.57 6.33
CA THR A 17 -5.02 8.55 7.79
C THR A 17 -3.77 7.76 8.17
N LEU A 18 -3.46 6.67 7.46
CA LEU A 18 -2.25 5.88 7.65
C LEU A 18 -0.98 6.64 7.22
N GLU A 19 -1.04 7.40 6.14
CA GLU A 19 0.09 8.24 5.67
C GLU A 19 0.56 9.28 6.71
N ARG A 20 -0.34 9.69 7.60
CA ARG A 20 -0.03 10.64 8.69
C ARG A 20 0.62 9.97 9.90
N GLN A 21 0.71 8.65 9.93
CA GLN A 21 1.28 7.92 11.05
C GLN A 21 2.80 7.76 10.91
N PRO A 22 3.55 7.70 12.03
CA PRO A 22 4.98 7.39 11.98
C PRO A 22 5.21 6.03 11.32
N ALA A 23 6.27 5.91 10.51
CA ALA A 23 6.58 4.75 9.69
C ALA A 23 6.54 3.41 10.47
N ALA A 24 6.93 3.42 11.75
CA ALA A 24 6.90 2.26 12.63
C ALA A 24 5.49 1.69 12.88
N LYS A 25 4.43 2.51 12.80
CA LYS A 25 3.02 2.08 12.93
C LYS A 25 2.33 1.95 11.57
N ALA A 26 2.83 2.66 10.55
CA ALA A 26 2.26 2.62 9.21
C ALA A 26 2.35 1.24 8.56
N GLY A 27 3.46 0.51 8.73
CA GLY A 27 3.65 -0.82 8.14
C GLY A 27 2.61 -1.87 8.58
N PRO A 28 2.49 -2.15 9.90
CA PRO A 28 1.50 -3.11 10.40
C PRO A 28 0.06 -2.69 10.11
N ALA A 29 -0.24 -1.38 10.19
CA ALA A 29 -1.58 -0.87 9.93
C ALA A 29 -1.96 -0.97 8.43
N ALA A 30 -1.02 -0.69 7.52
CA ALA A 30 -1.22 -0.87 6.09
C ALA A 30 -1.34 -2.35 5.70
N ALA A 31 -0.56 -3.24 6.32
CA ALA A 31 -0.67 -4.68 6.11
C ALA A 31 -2.06 -5.21 6.54
N LYS A 32 -2.59 -4.70 7.65
CA LYS A 32 -3.92 -5.04 8.13
C LYS A 32 -5.02 -4.55 7.19
N GLU A 33 -4.96 -3.30 6.73
CA GLU A 33 -5.93 -2.79 5.75
C GLU A 33 -5.85 -3.54 4.41
N LEU A 34 -4.66 -3.96 3.98
CA LEU A 34 -4.51 -4.83 2.80
C LEU A 34 -5.25 -6.15 2.97
N GLU A 35 -5.13 -6.79 4.14
CA GLU A 35 -5.85 -8.03 4.44
C GLU A 35 -7.37 -7.82 4.47
N VAL A 36 -7.85 -6.70 5.04
CA VAL A 36 -9.27 -6.34 5.01
C VAL A 36 -9.79 -6.21 3.57
N VAL A 37 -9.06 -5.51 2.70
CA VAL A 37 -9.44 -5.35 1.30
C VAL A 37 -9.49 -6.71 0.59
N PHE A 38 -8.50 -7.57 0.84
CA PHE A 38 -8.45 -8.90 0.23
C PHE A 38 -9.59 -9.80 0.69
N LEU A 39 -9.85 -9.85 2.00
CA LEU A 39 -10.97 -10.61 2.57
C LEU A 39 -12.32 -10.10 2.07
N THR A 40 -12.47 -8.78 1.92
CA THR A 40 -13.70 -8.19 1.34
C THR A 40 -13.91 -8.68 -0.10
N GLN A 41 -12.85 -8.72 -0.92
CA GLN A 41 -12.94 -9.24 -2.29
C GLN A 41 -13.22 -10.74 -2.33
N LEU A 42 -12.62 -11.50 -1.42
CA LEU A 42 -12.83 -12.95 -1.29
C LEU A 42 -14.29 -13.26 -0.92
N LEU A 43 -14.84 -12.60 0.11
CA LEU A 43 -16.23 -12.77 0.53
C LEU A 43 -17.20 -12.41 -0.60
N ARG A 44 -16.93 -11.32 -1.32
CA ARG A 44 -17.71 -10.93 -2.50
C ARG A 44 -17.66 -11.99 -3.60
N ALA A 45 -16.49 -12.58 -3.86
CA ALA A 45 -16.33 -13.64 -4.85
C ALA A 45 -17.07 -14.92 -4.44
N MET A 46 -17.01 -15.30 -3.15
CA MET A 46 -17.77 -16.42 -2.59
C MET A 46 -19.27 -16.18 -2.69
N ARG A 47 -19.76 -14.97 -2.39
CA ARG A 47 -21.18 -14.63 -2.49
C ARG A 47 -21.71 -14.79 -3.92
N LYS A 48 -20.90 -14.46 -4.93
CA LYS A 48 -21.27 -14.63 -6.35
C LYS A 48 -21.51 -16.09 -6.75
N THR A 49 -21.08 -17.07 -5.96
CA THR A 49 -21.36 -18.49 -6.21
C THR A 49 -22.70 -18.94 -5.66
N ILE A 50 -23.39 -18.11 -4.86
CA ILE A 50 -24.72 -18.39 -4.34
C ILE A 50 -25.75 -18.08 -5.45
N PRO A 51 -26.60 -19.05 -5.85
CA PRO A 51 -27.61 -18.84 -6.88
C PRO A 51 -28.59 -17.75 -6.48
N GLU A 52 -29.01 -16.96 -7.46
CA GLU A 52 -30.16 -16.07 -7.30
C GLU A 52 -31.44 -16.91 -7.22
N ASN A 53 -32.35 -16.57 -6.31
CA ASN A 53 -33.70 -17.11 -6.33
C ASN A 53 -34.72 -15.98 -6.52
N ASP A 54 -35.84 -16.30 -7.16
CA ASP A 54 -36.91 -15.34 -7.46
C ASP A 54 -37.69 -14.86 -6.22
N LEU A 55 -37.47 -15.48 -5.05
CA LEU A 55 -38.13 -15.11 -3.80
C LEU A 55 -37.54 -13.83 -3.17
N LEU A 56 -36.29 -13.46 -3.53
CA LEU A 56 -35.61 -12.26 -3.04
C LEU A 56 -35.07 -11.42 -4.19
N PRO A 57 -35.90 -10.57 -4.82
CA PRO A 57 -35.49 -9.72 -5.93
C PRO A 57 -34.31 -8.82 -5.53
N ARG A 58 -33.35 -8.68 -6.45
CA ARG A 58 -32.15 -7.87 -6.26
C ARG A 58 -32.53 -6.38 -6.32
N ALA A 59 -32.37 -5.67 -5.20
CA ALA A 59 -32.59 -4.23 -5.10
C ALA A 59 -31.25 -3.47 -5.09
N PRO A 60 -31.12 -2.26 -5.67
CA PRO A 60 -29.89 -1.48 -5.61
C PRO A 60 -29.36 -1.22 -4.19
N ALA A 61 -30.28 -1.09 -3.21
CA ALA A 61 -29.93 -0.94 -1.80
C ALA A 61 -29.23 -2.18 -1.22
N ARG A 62 -29.49 -3.37 -1.79
CA ARG A 62 -28.86 -4.62 -1.40
C ARG A 62 -27.38 -4.60 -1.73
N ASP A 63 -26.98 -4.17 -2.93
CA ASP A 63 -25.56 -4.15 -3.32
C ASP A 63 -24.72 -3.26 -2.40
N VAL A 64 -25.27 -2.11 -1.97
CA VAL A 64 -24.62 -1.22 -1.00
C VAL A 64 -24.49 -1.91 0.36
N TYR A 65 -25.57 -2.51 0.86
CA TYR A 65 -25.56 -3.26 2.11
C TYR A 65 -24.56 -4.42 2.08
N GLU A 66 -24.55 -5.20 1.00
CA GLU A 66 -23.66 -6.35 0.84
C GLU A 66 -22.19 -5.93 0.84
N GLY A 67 -21.85 -4.80 0.19
CA GLY A 67 -20.50 -4.25 0.22
C GLY A 67 -20.06 -3.80 1.63
N VAL A 68 -20.93 -3.10 2.36
CA VAL A 68 -20.66 -2.69 3.75
C VAL A 68 -20.56 -3.91 4.67
N PHE A 69 -21.44 -4.88 4.48
CA PHE A 69 -21.46 -6.13 5.24
C PHE A 69 -20.16 -6.92 5.04
N ASP A 70 -19.76 -7.17 3.79
CA ASP A 70 -18.52 -7.88 3.46
C ASP A 70 -17.31 -7.23 4.14
N ARG A 71 -17.24 -5.90 4.09
CA ARG A 71 -16.16 -5.17 4.74
C ARG A 71 -16.18 -5.28 6.26
N SER A 72 -17.35 -5.22 6.89
CA SER A 72 -17.47 -5.35 8.35
C SER A 72 -17.02 -6.74 8.85
N VAL A 73 -17.37 -7.79 8.09
CA VAL A 73 -16.95 -9.16 8.36
C VAL A 73 -15.45 -9.29 8.15
N ALA A 74 -14.93 -8.80 7.02
CA ALA A 74 -13.50 -8.79 6.71
C ALA A 74 -12.67 -8.06 7.77
N THR A 75 -13.15 -6.92 8.27
CA THR A 75 -12.49 -6.16 9.35
C THR A 75 -12.38 -6.99 10.63
N SER A 76 -13.47 -7.66 11.01
CA SER A 76 -13.49 -8.54 12.19
C SER A 76 -12.58 -9.76 12.00
N MET A 77 -12.53 -10.32 10.80
CA MET A 77 -11.66 -11.46 10.47
C MET A 77 -10.18 -11.09 10.53
N ALA A 78 -9.79 -9.93 9.99
CA ALA A 78 -8.40 -9.47 9.95
C ALA A 78 -7.79 -9.22 11.35
N GLU A 79 -8.59 -9.14 12.42
CA GLU A 79 -8.08 -9.12 13.80
C GLU A 79 -7.27 -10.37 14.15
N GLN A 80 -7.57 -11.51 13.52
CA GLN A 80 -6.89 -12.78 13.75
C GLN A 80 -5.80 -13.09 12.70
N ASP A 81 -5.55 -12.18 11.74
CA ASP A 81 -4.60 -12.37 10.63
C ASP A 81 -4.76 -13.75 9.93
N PRO A 82 -5.98 -14.12 9.49
CA PRO A 82 -6.29 -15.46 8.98
C PRO A 82 -5.52 -15.82 7.71
N LEU A 83 -5.05 -14.83 6.94
CA LEU A 83 -4.24 -15.02 5.75
C LEU A 83 -2.73 -14.88 6.03
N GLY A 84 -2.37 -14.49 7.25
CA GLY A 84 -0.97 -14.30 7.65
C GLY A 84 -0.29 -13.12 6.94
N ILE A 85 -1.05 -12.19 6.36
CA ILE A 85 -0.52 -11.05 5.61
C ILE A 85 0.16 -10.07 6.56
N VAL A 86 -0.45 -9.80 7.72
CA VAL A 86 0.11 -8.88 8.72
C VAL A 86 1.44 -9.43 9.24
N ARG A 87 1.47 -10.71 9.61
CA ARG A 87 2.69 -11.39 10.04
C ARG A 87 3.72 -11.49 8.93
N GLY A 88 3.31 -11.84 7.71
CA GLY A 88 4.19 -12.06 6.57
C GLY A 88 4.90 -10.78 6.12
N ILE A 89 4.22 -9.63 6.19
CA ILE A 89 4.81 -8.31 5.91
C ILE A 89 5.62 -7.83 7.12
N GLY A 90 5.11 -7.98 8.35
CA GLY A 90 5.81 -7.58 9.58
C GLY A 90 7.16 -8.25 9.76
N LEU A 91 7.30 -9.53 9.37
CA LEU A 91 8.56 -10.27 9.40
C LEU A 91 9.60 -9.71 8.40
N LYS A 92 9.15 -9.13 7.27
CA LYS A 92 10.02 -8.59 6.20
C LYS A 92 10.34 -7.10 6.38
N VAL A 93 9.46 -6.35 7.04
CA VAL A 93 9.65 -4.92 7.30
C VAL A 93 10.61 -4.67 8.49
N GLY A 94 10.98 -5.71 9.24
CA GLY A 94 11.85 -5.61 10.42
C GLY A 94 13.36 -5.53 10.20
N THR A 95 13.91 -5.46 8.98
CA THR A 95 15.37 -5.53 8.77
C THR A 95 15.92 -4.63 7.65
N GLY A 96 15.60 -3.34 7.67
CA GLY A 96 16.31 -2.38 6.81
C GLY A 96 16.09 -0.94 7.26
N PRO A 97 17.14 -0.13 7.47
CA PRO A 97 16.96 1.28 7.76
C PRO A 97 16.31 1.95 6.55
N ALA A 98 15.23 2.69 6.81
CA ALA A 98 14.52 3.51 5.84
C ALA A 98 15.40 4.72 5.45
N ASP A 99 16.42 4.48 4.62
CA ASP A 99 17.28 5.50 4.03
C ASP A 99 17.47 5.22 2.53
N THR A 100 16.36 5.11 1.80
CA THR A 100 16.43 5.26 0.34
C THR A 100 16.29 6.74 0.03
N LYS A 101 17.43 7.44 0.04
CA LYS A 101 17.54 8.76 -0.58
C LYS A 101 17.10 8.65 -2.04
N VAL A 102 15.92 9.17 -2.33
CA VAL A 102 15.44 9.34 -3.70
C VAL A 102 16.22 10.49 -4.32
N GLY A 103 17.05 10.15 -5.31
CA GLY A 103 17.49 11.06 -6.36
C GLY A 103 18.82 11.78 -6.13
N ASN A 104 19.90 11.20 -6.63
CA ASN A 104 20.77 11.95 -7.55
C ASN A 104 21.36 10.96 -8.59
N PRO A 105 21.33 11.28 -9.90
CA PRO A 105 21.92 10.42 -10.92
C PRO A 105 23.46 10.41 -10.82
N PRO A 106 24.13 9.34 -11.30
CA PRO A 106 25.57 9.21 -11.20
C PRO A 106 26.26 10.25 -12.10
N GLU A 107 26.95 11.22 -11.51
CA GLU A 107 27.95 12.00 -12.22
C GLU A 107 29.05 11.04 -12.67
N GLY A 108 29.18 10.88 -13.98
CA GLY A 108 30.13 9.99 -14.62
C GLY A 108 31.56 10.41 -14.30
N THR A 109 32.33 9.45 -13.78
CA THR A 109 33.79 9.53 -13.71
C THR A 109 34.35 9.45 -15.12
N GLY A 110 34.47 10.61 -15.78
CA GLY A 110 35.22 10.77 -17.03
C GLY A 110 36.65 11.19 -16.71
N GLU A 111 37.59 10.28 -16.92
CA GLU A 111 39.01 10.58 -16.95
C GLU A 111 39.37 11.50 -18.14
N SER A 112 40.49 12.22 -17.95
CA SER A 112 41.37 12.85 -18.95
C SER A 112 41.21 14.36 -19.18
N HIS A 113 42.21 15.12 -18.74
CA HIS A 113 43.03 15.97 -19.62
C HIS A 113 44.28 16.51 -18.87
N GLU A 114 45.37 15.75 -19.00
CA GLU A 114 46.71 16.16 -19.45
C GLU A 114 47.07 17.67 -19.51
N GLY A 115 48.23 18.06 -18.94
CA GLY A 115 48.95 19.24 -19.42
C GLY A 115 49.94 19.96 -18.49
N ARG A 116 51.19 19.47 -18.47
CA ARG A 116 52.48 20.23 -18.38
C ARG A 116 52.67 21.34 -17.32
N ARG A 117 53.65 21.10 -16.43
CA ARG A 117 54.91 21.89 -16.43
C ARG A 117 56.04 21.13 -15.72
N GLN A 118 57.01 20.67 -16.51
CA GLN A 118 58.38 20.44 -16.05
C GLN A 118 59.04 21.78 -15.75
N GLU A 119 59.94 21.81 -14.75
CA GLU A 119 61.33 22.32 -14.82
C GLU A 119 61.98 22.16 -13.44
N ARG A 120 63.03 21.32 -13.31
CA ARG A 120 64.47 21.69 -13.21
C ARG A 120 64.79 22.38 -11.85
N ALA A 121 65.82 22.07 -11.06
CA ALA A 121 67.03 21.26 -11.21
C ALA A 121 67.73 21.13 -9.83
N THR A 122 68.59 20.12 -9.68
CA THR A 122 69.92 20.08 -9.00
C THR A 122 70.16 20.56 -7.55
N GLY A 123 70.88 19.71 -6.80
CA GLY A 123 71.84 20.07 -5.71
C GLY A 123 71.17 20.29 -4.35
N THR A 124 71.63 19.74 -3.22
CA THR A 124 72.96 19.32 -2.76
C THR A 124 72.77 18.32 -1.62
#